data_AF-A0A7W2R2Z3-F1
#
_entry.id   AF-A0A7W2R2Z3-F1
#
_cell.length_a   1.000
_cell.length_b   1.000
_cell.length_c   1.000
_cell.angle_alpha   90.00
_cell.angle_beta   90.00
_cell.angle_gamma   90.00
#
_symmetry.space_group_name_H-M   'P 1'
#
loop_
_entity.id
_entity.type
_entity.pdbx_description
1 polymer ?
#
loop_
_entity_poly.entity_id
_entity_poly.type
_entity_poly.pdbx_seq_one_letter_code
_entity_poly.pdbx_strand_id
1 'polypeptide(L)'
;MLFTKLGILLIGFAQASLLPYAIRKALKHVKLDLEKYTLSFLSNKSLYGQKLVKGYKWMLLATALLTYAYFWLLTEYYDLGQHDKLMRYLDIGFASLALLAFVPHNLTPYSLKNFAPSLQRFLHNVLAVVVFLSLPALIITFQVIILPEIKFLGISGLAIIGITVLTVILSILKNGVNGATELLFINGIGLWTIFVTIVTFVS
;
A
#
# COMPACT_ATOMS: atom_id res chain seq x y z
N MET A 1 -16.36 5.65 21.04
CA MET A 1 -15.79 4.31 20.74
C MET A 1 -16.55 3.54 19.67
N LEU A 2 -17.88 3.36 19.74
CA LEU A 2 -18.61 2.58 18.70
C LEU A 2 -18.45 3.15 17.28
N PHE A 3 -18.54 4.47 17.12
CA PHE A 3 -18.32 5.14 15.83
C PHE A 3 -16.87 4.95 15.31
N THR A 4 -15.88 4.97 16.20
CA THR A 4 -14.47 4.71 15.88
C THR A 4 -14.30 3.27 15.36
N LYS A 5 -14.85 2.28 16.07
CA LYS A 5 -14.84 0.87 15.65
C LYS A 5 -15.54 0.66 14.31
N LEU A 6 -16.69 1.29 14.08
CA LEU A 6 -17.40 1.24 12.81
C LEU A 6 -16.60 1.89 11.68
N GLY A 7 -15.92 3.01 11.96
CA GLY A 7 -15.01 3.64 11.01
C GLY A 7 -13.86 2.71 10.61
N ILE A 8 -13.20 2.08 11.59
CA ILE A 8 -12.14 1.09 11.37
C ILE A 8 -12.67 -0.08 10.55
N LEU A 9 -13.87 -0.58 10.87
CA LEU A 9 -14.54 -1.65 10.13
C LEU A 9 -14.74 -1.29 8.65
N LEU A 10 -15.41 -0.18 8.39
CA LEU A 10 -15.74 0.26 7.03
C LEU A 10 -14.49 0.55 6.21
N ILE A 11 -13.52 1.29 6.78
CA ILE A 11 -12.29 1.65 6.09
C ILE A 11 -11.41 0.41 5.89
N GLY A 12 -11.29 -0.45 6.89
CA GLY A 12 -10.48 -1.67 6.80
C GLY A 12 -10.97 -2.61 5.69
N PHE A 13 -12.26 -2.87 5.62
CA PHE A 13 -12.85 -3.66 4.54
C PHE A 13 -12.76 -2.96 3.18
N ALA A 14 -13.00 -1.65 3.13
CA ALA A 14 -12.84 -0.89 1.89
C ALA A 14 -11.39 -0.95 1.38
N GLN A 15 -10.39 -0.71 2.24
CA GLN A 15 -8.98 -0.74 1.86
C GLN A 15 -8.52 -2.13 1.42
N ALA A 16 -8.89 -3.17 2.17
CA ALA A 16 -8.50 -4.55 1.87
C ALA A 16 -9.14 -5.09 0.58
N SER A 17 -10.28 -4.53 0.15
CA SER A 17 -11.00 -4.99 -1.05
C SER A 17 -10.80 -4.11 -2.27
N LEU A 18 -10.74 -2.78 -2.10
CA LEU A 18 -10.82 -1.80 -3.18
C LEU A 18 -9.64 -1.93 -4.14
N LEU A 19 -8.42 -2.01 -3.61
CA LEU A 19 -7.22 -2.05 -4.46
C LEU A 19 -7.08 -3.42 -5.18
N PRO A 20 -7.20 -4.59 -4.51
CA PRO A 20 -7.19 -5.88 -5.21
C PRO A 20 -8.32 -6.03 -6.23
N TYR A 21 -9.53 -5.59 -5.89
CA TYR A 21 -10.68 -5.67 -6.79
C TYR A 21 -10.48 -4.80 -8.03
N ALA A 22 -10.05 -3.54 -7.85
CA ALA A 22 -9.84 -2.61 -8.95
C ALA A 22 -8.71 -3.10 -9.88
N ILE A 23 -7.61 -3.60 -9.32
CA ILE A 23 -6.53 -4.21 -10.11
C ILE A 23 -7.03 -5.42 -10.88
N ARG A 24 -7.73 -6.36 -10.22
CA ARG A 24 -8.28 -7.55 -10.88
C ARG A 24 -9.27 -7.19 -11.99
N LYS A 25 -10.10 -6.17 -11.78
CA LYS A 25 -11.03 -5.65 -12.79
C LYS A 25 -10.29 -5.02 -13.96
N ALA A 26 -9.23 -4.26 -13.71
CA ALA A 26 -8.39 -3.68 -14.78
C ALA A 26 -7.72 -4.78 -15.62
N LEU A 27 -7.13 -5.78 -14.97
CA LEU A 27 -6.46 -6.91 -15.62
C LEU A 27 -7.41 -7.78 -16.46
N LYS A 28 -8.71 -7.82 -16.16
CA LYS A 28 -9.69 -8.50 -17.04
C LYS A 28 -9.84 -7.85 -18.41
N HIS A 29 -9.58 -6.55 -18.51
CA HIS A 29 -9.76 -5.78 -19.74
C HIS A 29 -8.42 -5.50 -20.45
N VAL A 30 -7.31 -5.96 -19.88
CA VAL A 30 -5.95 -5.64 -20.33
C VAL A 30 -5.08 -6.90 -20.30
N LYS A 31 -4.44 -7.22 -21.43
CA LYS A 31 -3.41 -8.28 -21.49
C LYS A 31 -2.09 -7.74 -20.90
N LEU A 32 -1.92 -7.86 -19.58
CA LEU A 32 -0.69 -7.54 -18.87
C LEU A 32 -0.06 -8.84 -18.34
N ASP A 33 1.19 -9.10 -18.73
CA ASP A 33 2.00 -10.19 -18.19
C ASP A 33 2.62 -9.76 -16.85
N LEU A 34 2.02 -10.21 -15.74
CA LEU A 34 2.41 -9.84 -14.37
C LEU A 34 3.77 -10.41 -13.94
N GLU A 35 4.29 -11.39 -14.66
CA GLU A 35 5.63 -11.94 -14.40
C GLU A 35 6.72 -11.00 -14.94
N LYS A 36 6.39 -10.24 -15.99
CA LYS A 36 7.33 -9.32 -16.66
C LYS A 36 7.14 -7.86 -16.29
N TYR A 37 5.91 -7.44 -16.01
CA TYR A 37 5.56 -6.04 -15.78
C TYR A 37 4.95 -5.83 -14.40
N THR A 38 5.31 -4.72 -13.77
CA THR A 38 4.69 -4.20 -12.54
C THR A 38 3.26 -3.72 -12.81
N LEU A 39 2.42 -3.68 -11.77
CA LEU A 39 1.06 -3.11 -11.83
C LEU A 39 1.07 -1.64 -12.22
N SER A 40 2.17 -0.98 -11.87
CA SER A 40 2.54 0.38 -12.21
C SER A 40 2.40 0.66 -13.73
N PHE A 41 2.56 -0.37 -14.58
CA PHE A 41 2.36 -0.34 -16.03
C PHE A 41 0.93 0.01 -16.46
N LEU A 42 -0.08 -0.27 -15.60
CA LEU A 42 -1.48 0.14 -15.84
C LEU A 42 -1.63 1.66 -15.97
N SER A 43 -0.69 2.44 -15.45
CA SER A 43 -0.71 3.90 -15.60
C SER A 43 -0.10 4.40 -16.94
N ASN A 44 0.23 3.50 -17.86
CA ASN A 44 0.72 3.88 -19.19
C ASN A 44 -0.42 4.43 -20.09
N LYS A 45 -0.35 5.74 -20.35
CA LYS A 45 -1.30 6.46 -21.21
C LYS A 45 -1.28 5.99 -22.67
N SER A 46 -0.11 5.63 -23.21
CA SER A 46 0.03 5.26 -24.63
C SER A 46 -0.55 3.88 -24.94
N LEU A 47 -0.58 2.99 -23.94
CA LEU A 47 -1.09 1.62 -24.10
C LEU A 47 -2.55 1.48 -23.68
N TYR A 48 -2.98 2.16 -22.61
CA TYR A 48 -4.28 1.90 -21.98
C TYR A 48 -5.25 3.09 -22.00
N GLY A 49 -4.81 4.22 -22.57
CA GLY A 49 -5.63 5.42 -22.73
C GLY A 49 -5.88 6.20 -21.44
N GLN A 50 -6.38 7.43 -21.58
CA GLN A 50 -6.50 8.36 -20.45
C GLN A 50 -7.50 7.92 -19.37
N LYS A 51 -8.57 7.19 -19.74
CA LYS A 51 -9.60 6.76 -18.80
C LYS A 51 -9.03 5.79 -17.74
N LEU A 52 -8.24 4.80 -18.18
CA LEU A 52 -7.66 3.80 -17.28
C LEU A 52 -6.58 4.41 -16.38
N VAL A 53 -5.74 5.29 -16.93
CA VAL A 53 -4.73 6.03 -16.14
C VAL A 53 -5.37 6.93 -15.09
N LYS A 54 -6.45 7.64 -15.45
CA LYS A 54 -7.20 8.47 -14.50
C LYS A 54 -7.80 7.61 -13.39
N GLY A 55 -8.37 6.45 -13.72
CA GLY A 55 -8.89 5.49 -12.73
C GLY A 55 -7.82 4.98 -11.77
N TYR A 56 -6.66 4.57 -12.29
CA TYR A 56 -5.54 4.10 -11.46
C TYR A 56 -5.01 5.20 -10.52
N LYS A 57 -4.91 6.44 -11.00
CA LYS A 57 -4.56 7.60 -10.17
C LYS A 57 -5.53 7.81 -9.01
N TRP A 58 -6.84 7.84 -9.29
CA TRP A 58 -7.85 8.02 -8.25
C TRP A 58 -7.87 6.86 -7.26
N MET A 59 -7.63 5.64 -7.73
CA MET A 59 -7.49 4.46 -6.88
C MET A 59 -6.32 4.61 -5.90
N LEU A 60 -5.12 4.98 -6.38
CA LEU A 60 -3.96 5.19 -5.51
C LEU A 60 -4.20 6.31 -4.47
N LEU A 61 -4.81 7.42 -4.90
CA LEU A 61 -5.16 8.51 -3.99
C LEU A 61 -6.18 8.07 -2.93
N ALA A 62 -7.22 7.33 -3.34
CA ALA A 62 -8.19 6.77 -2.41
C ALA A 62 -7.53 5.82 -1.40
N THR A 63 -6.60 4.97 -1.85
CA THR A 63 -5.82 4.11 -0.95
C THR A 63 -4.97 4.90 0.03
N ALA A 64 -4.33 6.00 -0.40
CA ALA A 64 -3.58 6.87 0.49
C ALA A 64 -4.46 7.47 1.60
N LEU A 65 -5.62 8.03 1.21
CA LEU A 65 -6.57 8.62 2.15
C LEU A 65 -7.14 7.58 3.11
N LEU A 66 -7.55 6.42 2.61
CA LEU A 66 -8.06 5.33 3.44
C LEU A 66 -6.99 4.81 4.40
N THR A 67 -5.74 4.64 3.95
CA THR A 67 -4.63 4.21 4.82
C THR A 67 -4.40 5.22 5.94
N TYR A 68 -4.38 6.51 5.61
CA TYR A 68 -4.21 7.56 6.61
C TYR A 68 -5.33 7.53 7.65
N ALA A 69 -6.59 7.54 7.19
CA ALA A 69 -7.75 7.51 8.06
C ALA A 69 -7.81 6.23 8.92
N TYR A 70 -7.43 5.08 8.35
CA TYR A 70 -7.39 3.80 9.06
C TYR A 70 -6.43 3.83 10.25
N PHE A 71 -5.17 4.21 10.00
CA PHE A 71 -4.17 4.28 11.06
C PHE A 71 -4.45 5.39 12.06
N TRP A 72 -5.03 6.50 11.63
CA TRP A 72 -5.48 7.54 12.55
C TRP A 72 -6.55 7.02 13.50
N LEU A 73 -7.59 6.34 12.99
CA LEU A 73 -8.62 5.75 13.85
C LEU A 73 -8.08 4.65 14.77
N LEU A 74 -7.12 3.84 14.30
CA LEU A 74 -6.43 2.87 15.16
C LEU A 74 -5.64 3.56 16.28
N THR A 75 -4.96 4.65 15.95
CA THR A 75 -4.20 5.46 16.92
C THR A 75 -5.13 6.05 17.97
N GLU A 76 -6.29 6.57 17.56
CA GLU A 76 -7.34 7.07 18.46
C GLU A 76 -7.94 5.96 19.34
N TYR A 77 -8.22 4.78 18.76
CA TYR A 77 -8.84 3.67 19.48
C TYR A 77 -7.93 3.06 20.54
N TYR A 78 -6.63 2.93 20.22
CA TYR A 78 -5.62 2.37 21.12
C TYR A 78 -4.87 3.43 21.94
N ASP A 79 -5.32 4.70 21.92
CA ASP A 79 -4.68 5.82 22.63
C ASP A 79 -3.17 5.97 22.35
N LEU A 80 -2.78 5.81 21.09
CA LEU A 80 -1.38 5.82 20.63
C LEU A 80 -0.89 7.22 20.21
N GLY A 81 -1.70 8.26 20.45
CA GLY A 81 -1.54 9.61 19.89
C GLY A 81 -0.22 10.31 20.24
N GLN A 82 0.55 9.79 21.19
CA GLN A 82 1.85 10.32 21.61
C GLN A 82 3.06 9.64 20.95
N HIS A 83 2.86 8.66 20.05
CA HIS A 83 3.97 7.97 19.40
C HIS A 83 4.44 8.71 18.13
N ASP A 84 5.35 9.67 18.31
CA ASP A 84 5.94 10.48 17.23
C ASP A 84 6.46 9.66 16.04
N LYS A 85 7.04 8.48 16.30
CA LYS A 85 7.54 7.59 15.24
C LYS A 85 6.41 7.01 14.38
N LEU A 86 5.28 6.64 14.98
CA LEU A 86 4.12 6.11 14.28
C LEU A 86 3.52 7.18 13.37
N MET A 87 3.29 8.38 13.93
CA MET A 87 2.74 9.51 13.18
C MET A 87 3.66 9.94 12.04
N ARG A 88 4.98 9.98 12.27
CA ARG A 88 5.94 10.28 11.20
C ARG A 88 5.92 9.26 10.07
N TYR A 89 5.82 7.96 10.36
CA TYR A 89 5.68 6.95 9.31
C TYR A 89 4.34 7.03 8.58
N LEU A 90 3.28 7.40 9.30
CA LEU A 90 1.97 7.63 8.72
C LEU A 90 2.01 8.80 7.72
N ASP A 91 2.59 9.93 8.11
CA ASP A 91 2.71 11.13 7.28
C ASP A 91 3.60 10.87 6.05
N ILE A 92 4.77 10.26 6.25
CA ILE A 92 5.68 9.93 5.15
C ILE A 92 5.03 8.92 4.19
N GLY A 93 4.37 7.89 4.73
CA GLY A 93 3.68 6.88 3.93
C GLY A 93 2.52 7.47 3.13
N PHE A 94 1.71 8.32 3.76
CA PHE A 94 0.62 9.03 3.11
C PHE A 94 1.15 9.97 2.01
N ALA A 95 2.11 10.84 2.33
CA ALA A 95 2.66 11.79 1.37
C ALA A 95 3.27 11.06 0.17
N SER A 96 4.02 9.99 0.41
CA SER A 96 4.67 9.21 -0.65
C SER A 96 3.64 8.50 -1.53
N LEU A 97 2.63 7.84 -0.94
CA LEU A 97 1.59 7.14 -1.68
C LEU A 97 0.67 8.12 -2.45
N ALA A 98 0.34 9.26 -1.84
CA ALA A 98 -0.40 10.32 -2.50
C ALA A 98 0.39 10.88 -3.68
N LEU A 99 1.66 11.24 -3.50
CA LEU A 99 2.52 11.75 -4.59
C LEU A 99 2.68 10.72 -5.71
N LEU A 100 2.83 9.44 -5.38
CA LEU A 100 2.91 8.35 -6.35
C LEU A 100 1.69 8.32 -7.28
N ALA A 101 0.50 8.68 -6.80
CA ALA A 101 -0.71 8.78 -7.61
C ALA A 101 -0.64 9.87 -8.69
N PHE A 102 0.15 10.94 -8.46
CA PHE A 102 0.25 12.09 -9.36
C PHE A 102 1.50 12.05 -10.25
N VAL A 103 2.53 11.28 -9.90
CA VAL A 103 3.71 11.08 -10.75
C VAL A 103 3.33 10.12 -11.89
N PRO A 104 3.26 10.59 -13.15
CA PRO A 104 2.88 9.71 -14.25
C PRO A 104 3.96 8.63 -14.44
N HIS A 105 3.57 7.43 -14.86
CA HIS A 105 4.59 6.49 -15.32
C HIS A 105 5.19 6.94 -16.63
N ASN A 106 6.52 7.04 -16.64
CA ASN A 106 7.25 7.08 -17.88
C ASN A 106 8.06 5.80 -18.04
N LEU A 107 7.77 5.06 -19.10
CA LEU A 107 8.44 3.80 -19.44
C LEU A 107 9.60 4.01 -20.39
N THR A 108 9.86 5.25 -20.80
CA THR A 108 11.03 5.55 -21.64
C THR A 108 12.31 5.12 -20.91
N PRO A 109 13.27 4.50 -21.62
CA PRO A 109 14.57 4.20 -21.05
C PRO A 109 15.24 5.48 -20.54
N TYR A 110 16.06 5.35 -19.49
CA TYR A 110 16.87 6.47 -19.03
C TYR A 110 17.69 7.00 -20.20
N SER A 111 17.59 8.30 -20.42
CA SER A 111 18.27 8.98 -21.51
C SER A 111 18.84 10.29 -20.99
N LEU A 112 20.13 10.49 -21.21
CA LEU A 112 20.82 11.75 -20.94
C LEU A 112 20.35 12.87 -21.90
N LYS A 113 19.75 12.52 -23.04
CA LYS A 113 19.24 13.49 -24.02
C LYS A 113 17.90 14.11 -23.60
N ASN A 114 17.10 13.39 -22.82
CA ASN A 114 15.78 13.83 -22.36
C ASN A 114 15.71 13.74 -20.83
N PHE A 115 16.13 14.82 -20.16
CA PHE A 115 16.20 14.90 -18.70
C PHE A 115 14.83 14.73 -18.01
N ALA A 116 13.78 15.39 -18.51
CA ALA A 116 12.46 15.37 -17.86
C ALA A 116 11.84 13.95 -17.75
N PRO A 117 11.79 13.13 -18.82
CA PRO A 117 11.39 11.71 -18.74
C PRO A 117 12.20 10.87 -17.75
N SER A 118 13.52 11.06 -17.74
CA SER A 118 14.45 10.35 -16.87
C SER A 118 14.25 10.72 -15.39
N LEU A 119 14.09 12.01 -15.09
CA LEU A 119 13.79 12.52 -13.75
C LEU A 119 12.44 12.01 -13.25
N GLN A 120 11.41 12.04 -14.09
CA GLN A 120 10.08 11.54 -13.75
C GLN A 120 10.11 10.05 -13.39
N ARG A 121 10.83 9.23 -14.17
CA ARG A 121 11.02 7.80 -13.89
C ARG A 121 11.78 7.58 -12.59
N PHE A 122 12.84 8.34 -12.35
CA PHE A 122 13.61 8.28 -11.11
C PHE A 122 12.72 8.61 -9.89
N LEU A 123 11.99 9.72 -9.92
CA LEU A 123 11.07 10.12 -8.85
C LEU A 123 9.99 9.07 -8.59
N HIS A 124 9.42 8.49 -9.65
CA HIS A 124 8.45 7.42 -9.51
C HIS A 124 9.04 6.22 -8.76
N ASN A 125 10.21 5.74 -9.20
CA ASN A 125 10.85 4.58 -8.60
C ASN A 125 11.23 4.83 -7.13
N VAL A 126 11.76 6.02 -6.83
CA VAL A 126 12.09 6.40 -5.45
C VAL A 126 10.83 6.42 -4.58
N LEU A 127 9.75 7.06 -5.04
CA LEU A 127 8.48 7.08 -4.30
C LEU A 127 7.91 5.67 -4.10
N ALA A 128 7.96 4.83 -5.13
CA ALA A 128 7.51 3.44 -5.03
C ALA A 128 8.30 2.69 -3.96
N VAL A 129 9.64 2.78 -3.96
CA VAL A 129 10.50 2.16 -2.93
C VAL A 129 10.16 2.70 -1.54
N VAL A 130 9.99 4.01 -1.39
CA VAL A 130 9.61 4.61 -0.10
C VAL A 130 8.28 4.04 0.38
N VAL A 131 7.26 3.94 -0.48
CA VAL A 131 5.96 3.33 -0.13
C VAL A 131 6.11 1.86 0.28
N PHE A 132 6.88 1.08 -0.48
CA PHE A 132 7.11 -0.35 -0.21
C PHE A 132 7.81 -0.59 1.13
N LEU A 133 8.61 0.37 1.61
CA LEU A 133 9.30 0.29 2.90
C LEU A 133 8.50 0.93 4.03
N SER A 134 7.80 2.05 3.78
CA SER A 134 7.10 2.82 4.80
C SER A 134 5.84 2.11 5.29
N LEU A 135 5.09 1.45 4.40
CA LEU A 135 3.85 0.75 4.79
C LEU A 135 4.12 -0.43 5.75
N PRO A 136 5.07 -1.34 5.49
CA PRO A 136 5.40 -2.39 6.43
C PRO A 136 6.02 -1.85 7.72
N ALA A 137 6.87 -0.82 7.61
CA ALA A 137 7.44 -0.18 8.80
C ALA A 137 6.35 0.44 9.69
N LEU A 138 5.34 1.10 9.09
CA LEU A 138 4.17 1.63 9.80
C LEU A 138 3.39 0.52 10.50
N ILE A 139 3.08 -0.58 9.79
CA ILE A 139 2.39 -1.74 10.34
C ILE A 139 3.17 -2.37 11.49
N ILE A 140 4.47 -2.62 11.31
CA ILE A 140 5.33 -3.21 12.34
C ILE A 140 5.40 -2.29 13.55
N THR A 141 5.57 -0.99 13.34
CA THR A 141 5.62 0.00 14.43
C THR A 141 4.33 -0.02 15.23
N PHE A 142 3.18 0.01 14.57
CA PHE A 142 1.88 -0.12 15.22
C PHE A 142 1.80 -1.41 16.05
N GLN A 143 2.14 -2.55 15.46
CA GLN A 143 2.03 -3.86 16.14
C GLN A 143 2.96 -3.99 17.35
N VAL A 144 4.18 -3.44 17.26
CA VAL A 144 5.13 -3.41 18.39
C VAL A 144 4.62 -2.52 19.51
N ILE A 145 4.01 -1.38 19.19
CA ILE A 145 3.48 -0.43 20.17
C ILE A 145 2.32 -1.05 20.96
N ILE A 146 1.38 -1.73 20.30
CA ILE A 146 0.21 -2.32 20.99
C ILE A 146 0.53 -3.66 21.68
N LEU A 147 1.69 -4.25 21.42
CA LEU A 147 2.10 -5.57 21.95
C LEU A 147 2.02 -5.67 23.49
N PRO A 148 2.44 -4.65 24.28
CA PRO A 148 2.38 -4.73 25.74
C PRO A 148 0.95 -4.81 26.28
N GLU A 149 0.02 -4.14 25.61
CA GLU A 149 -1.39 -4.05 26.03
C GLU A 149 -2.22 -5.22 25.52
N ILE A 150 -2.04 -5.59 24.24
CA ILE A 150 -2.84 -6.61 23.56
C ILE A 150 -1.91 -7.60 22.85
N LYS A 151 -1.31 -8.48 23.66
CA LYS A 151 -0.32 -9.48 23.20
C LYS A 151 -0.81 -10.32 22.03
N PHE A 152 -2.06 -10.77 22.06
CA PHE A 152 -2.61 -11.62 20.99
C PHE A 152 -2.60 -10.88 19.65
N LEU A 153 -3.15 -9.67 19.59
CA LEU A 153 -3.20 -8.83 18.39
C LEU A 153 -1.79 -8.47 17.92
N GLY A 154 -0.90 -8.06 18.84
CA GLY A 154 0.48 -7.71 18.55
C GLY A 154 1.27 -8.87 17.90
N ILE A 155 1.27 -10.05 18.51
CA ILE A 155 2.05 -11.21 18.04
C ILE A 155 1.51 -11.72 16.70
N SER A 156 0.20 -11.93 16.62
CA SER A 156 -0.42 -12.46 15.40
C SER A 156 -0.33 -11.46 14.24
N GLY A 157 -0.51 -10.17 14.51
CA GLY A 157 -0.31 -9.11 13.53
C GLY A 157 1.14 -9.04 13.02
N LEU A 158 2.13 -9.15 13.91
CA LEU A 158 3.55 -9.27 13.54
C LEU A 158 3.84 -10.51 12.70
N ALA A 159 3.24 -11.65 13.04
CA ALA A 159 3.42 -12.88 12.27
C ALA A 159 2.87 -12.73 10.84
N ILE A 160 1.66 -12.16 10.68
CA ILE A 160 1.04 -11.92 9.37
C ILE A 160 1.92 -11.01 8.50
N ILE A 161 2.33 -9.85 9.02
CA ILE A 161 3.15 -8.91 8.25
C ILE A 161 4.55 -9.47 8.00
N GLY A 162 5.13 -10.19 8.97
CA GLY A 162 6.43 -10.83 8.84
C GLY A 162 6.46 -11.87 7.72
N ILE A 163 5.46 -12.76 7.68
CA ILE A 163 5.31 -13.74 6.59
C ILE A 163 5.11 -13.03 5.24
N THR A 164 4.30 -11.96 5.21
CA THR A 164 4.09 -11.16 4.00
C THR A 164 5.40 -10.55 3.49
N VAL A 165 6.18 -9.90 4.36
CA VAL A 165 7.45 -9.29 3.97
C VAL A 165 8.46 -10.34 3.51
N LEU A 166 8.56 -11.47 4.22
CA LEU A 166 9.45 -12.57 3.84
C LEU A 166 9.08 -13.18 2.48
N THR A 167 7.81 -13.47 2.26
CA THR A 167 7.34 -14.02 0.97
C THR A 167 7.58 -13.05 -0.18
N VAL A 168 7.38 -11.74 0.04
CA VAL A 168 7.68 -10.70 -0.95
C VAL A 168 9.17 -10.63 -1.25
N ILE A 169 10.04 -10.63 -0.23
CA ILE A 169 11.50 -10.63 -0.42
C ILE A 169 11.93 -11.87 -1.22
N LEU A 170 11.45 -13.06 -0.86
CA LEU A 170 11.75 -14.28 -1.59
C LEU A 170 11.26 -14.23 -3.04
N SER A 171 10.11 -13.60 -3.29
CA SER A 171 9.59 -13.39 -4.65
C SER A 171 10.49 -12.42 -5.44
N ILE A 172 10.93 -11.32 -4.84
CA ILE A 172 11.86 -10.36 -5.46
C ILE A 172 13.19 -11.05 -5.80
N LEU A 173 13.73 -11.87 -4.89
CA LEU A 173 14.98 -12.58 -5.12
C LEU A 173 14.90 -13.60 -6.27
N LYS A 174 13.74 -14.24 -6.45
CA LYS A 174 13.55 -15.25 -7.52
C LYS A 174 13.19 -14.64 -8.87
N ASN A 175 12.30 -13.65 -8.88
CA ASN A 175 11.63 -13.18 -10.08
C ASN A 175 11.87 -11.68 -10.37
N GLY A 176 12.63 -10.98 -9.53
CA GLY A 176 12.73 -9.53 -9.56
C GLY A 176 11.45 -8.83 -9.06
N VAL A 177 11.43 -7.51 -9.15
CA VAL A 177 10.23 -6.72 -8.82
C VAL A 177 9.29 -6.73 -10.02
N ASN A 178 8.18 -7.47 -9.91
CA ASN A 178 7.14 -7.56 -10.95
C ASN A 178 5.73 -7.44 -10.36
N GLY A 179 4.71 -7.43 -11.22
CA GLY A 179 3.31 -7.24 -10.80
C GLY A 179 2.78 -8.36 -9.90
N ALA A 180 3.31 -9.58 -10.04
CA ALA A 180 2.97 -10.67 -9.14
C ALA A 180 3.48 -10.42 -7.72
N THR A 181 4.73 -9.94 -7.58
CA THR A 181 5.28 -9.55 -6.28
C THR A 181 4.51 -8.39 -5.65
N GLU A 182 4.14 -7.38 -6.43
CA GLU A 182 3.34 -6.25 -5.94
C GLU A 182 1.95 -6.71 -5.46
N LEU A 183 1.31 -7.63 -6.18
CA LEU A 183 0.03 -8.23 -5.77
C LEU A 183 0.15 -9.05 -4.49
N LEU A 184 1.22 -9.82 -4.31
CA LEU A 184 1.47 -10.56 -3.07
C LEU A 184 1.58 -9.61 -1.88
N PHE A 185 2.32 -8.51 -2.05
CA PHE A 185 2.47 -7.48 -1.02
C PHE A 185 1.13 -6.83 -0.65
N ILE A 186 0.38 -6.39 -1.66
CA ILE A 186 -0.95 -5.79 -1.49
C ILE A 186 -1.90 -6.75 -0.75
N ASN A 187 -1.93 -8.01 -1.16
CA ASN A 187 -2.83 -9.00 -0.57
C ASN A 187 -2.43 -9.34 0.88
N GLY A 188 -1.13 -9.41 1.17
CA GLY A 188 -0.65 -9.65 2.53
C GLY A 188 -0.96 -8.49 3.48
N ILE A 189 -0.81 -7.24 3.02
CA ILE A 189 -1.29 -6.07 3.76
C ILE A 189 -2.82 -6.14 3.93
N GLY A 190 -3.56 -6.49 2.88
CA GLY A 190 -5.01 -6.64 2.96
C GLY A 190 -5.46 -7.68 4.00
N LEU A 191 -4.77 -8.81 4.08
CA LEU A 191 -5.01 -9.84 5.11
C LEU A 191 -4.77 -9.28 6.52
N TRP A 192 -3.66 -8.58 6.72
CA TRP A 192 -3.35 -7.91 7.97
C TRP A 192 -4.44 -6.89 8.36
N THR A 193 -4.87 -6.05 7.42
CA THR A 193 -5.92 -5.06 7.63
C THR A 193 -7.23 -5.72 8.06
N ILE A 194 -7.66 -6.78 7.38
CA ILE A 194 -8.88 -7.53 7.74
C ILE A 194 -8.76 -8.10 9.16
N PHE A 195 -7.62 -8.70 9.48
CA PHE A 195 -7.37 -9.30 10.77
C PHE A 195 -7.47 -8.27 11.90
N VAL A 196 -6.70 -7.17 11.82
CA VAL A 196 -6.72 -6.11 12.84
C VAL A 196 -8.11 -5.53 12.97
N THR A 197 -8.76 -5.24 11.85
CA THR A 197 -10.12 -4.69 11.81
C THR A 197 -11.14 -5.56 12.57
N ILE A 198 -11.13 -6.87 12.34
CA ILE A 198 -12.06 -7.79 13.01
C ILE A 198 -11.77 -7.85 14.50
N VAL A 199 -10.50 -7.99 14.88
CA VAL A 199 -10.11 -8.07 16.30
C VAL A 199 -10.49 -6.78 17.03
N THR A 200 -10.15 -5.61 16.49
CA THR A 200 -10.49 -4.30 17.05
C THR A 200 -11.99 -4.07 17.19
N PHE A 201 -12.80 -4.59 16.25
CA PHE A 201 -14.26 -4.46 16.33
C PHE A 201 -14.84 -5.30 17.46
N VAL A 202 -14.36 -6.54 17.60
CA VAL A 202 -14.86 -7.53 18.58
C VAL A 202 -14.37 -7.26 20.00
N SER A 203 -13.15 -6.70 20.17
CA SER A 203 -12.61 -6.28 21.47
C SER A 203 -13.30 -5.04 22.01
#